data_AF-A0A917Q7S5-F1
#
_entry.id   AF-A0A917Q7S5-F1
#
_cell.length_a   1.000
_cell.length_b   1.000
_cell.length_c   1.000
_cell.angle_alpha   90.00
_cell.angle_beta   90.00
_cell.angle_gamma   90.00
#
_symmetry.space_group_name_H-M   'P 1'
#
loop_
_entity.id
_entity.type
_entity.pdbx_description
1 polymer ?
#
loop_
_entity_poly.entity_id
_entity_poly.type
_entity_poly.pdbx_seq_one_letter_code
_entity_poly.pdbx_strand_id
1 'polypeptide(L)'
;MFNFGKNERGNVTLSFALMVVPMLGLTGAAVDYTRVGAAREFARSVGDATAVRIASADDDIAAQALGGAKALLQERYGDQLEALDVTGQWLDEAHYSVRIEAAVDTRILAAVPGMPREIAFSLESVTKRIPPTYATTPPHQSLLEPEAADYNRIYLYCYDDERADEPDRGRRALTPIADNGSPPTDYAAQGFALPTCGPGEVVSYMLRNVRSARRYPNRWDDPAQEVYEYYADTVLDPETRVMVHDVRGYRVVGGSTRTPIDMSVSPILETIRCATLAECKPVSQGGIVPNRRTGRDPRTATAACQEGMYMYFGWEDRPPGLGWTDRDYDDIRLVVNCPVRERVTDKQVLIVK
;
A
#
# COMPACT_ATOMS: atom_id res chain seq x y z
N MET A 1 -3.68 64.87 -55.20
CA MET A 1 -3.97 63.43 -55.19
C MET A 1 -2.65 62.71 -55.41
N PHE A 2 -2.02 62.22 -54.34
CA PHE A 2 -0.65 61.69 -54.38
C PHE A 2 -0.62 60.34 -55.10
N ASN A 3 0.17 60.25 -56.17
CA ASN A 3 0.30 59.06 -57.02
C ASN A 3 1.25 58.04 -56.36
N PHE A 4 0.79 57.41 -55.28
CA PHE A 4 1.59 56.45 -54.50
C PHE A 4 1.92 55.16 -55.28
N GLY A 5 1.13 54.80 -56.29
CA GLY A 5 1.28 53.54 -57.03
C GLY A 5 2.39 53.49 -58.09
N LYS A 6 3.09 54.60 -58.37
CA LYS A 6 4.13 54.67 -59.44
C LYS A 6 5.55 54.96 -58.96
N ASN A 7 5.77 55.12 -57.65
CA ASN A 7 7.09 55.41 -57.13
C ASN A 7 7.75 54.09 -56.69
N GLU A 8 8.70 53.58 -57.48
CA GLU A 8 9.38 52.29 -57.22
C GLU A 8 10.00 52.22 -55.81
N ARG A 9 10.40 53.36 -55.25
CA ARG A 9 10.91 53.46 -53.87
C ARG A 9 9.82 53.30 -52.79
N GLY A 10 8.58 53.66 -53.08
CA GLY A 10 7.44 53.54 -52.15
C GLY A 10 6.93 52.10 -52.01
N ASN A 11 7.00 51.30 -53.08
CA ASN A 11 6.63 49.89 -53.04
C ASN A 11 7.57 49.07 -52.14
N VAL A 12 8.87 49.40 -52.11
CA VAL A 12 9.83 48.72 -51.22
C VAL A 12 9.49 49.00 -49.75
N THR A 13 9.15 50.24 -49.40
CA THR A 13 8.75 50.60 -48.03
C THR A 13 7.48 49.89 -47.59
N LEU A 14 6.47 49.79 -48.47
CA LEU A 14 5.21 49.10 -48.16
C LEU A 14 5.43 47.58 -47.98
N SER A 15 6.17 46.93 -48.88
CA SER A 15 6.49 45.51 -48.76
C SER A 15 7.34 45.21 -47.52
N PHE A 16 8.33 46.06 -47.21
CA PHE A 16 9.13 45.94 -46.00
C PHE A 16 8.28 46.11 -44.75
N ALA A 17 7.45 47.17 -44.67
CA ALA A 17 6.55 47.39 -43.54
C ALA A 17 5.58 46.21 -43.34
N LEU A 18 5.08 45.62 -44.43
CA LEU A 18 4.20 44.46 -44.38
C LEU A 18 4.93 43.18 -43.92
N MET A 19 6.21 42.98 -44.29
CA MET A 19 7.01 41.82 -43.88
C MET A 19 7.58 41.92 -42.47
N VAL A 20 7.79 43.13 -41.94
CA VAL A 20 8.29 43.33 -40.57
C VAL A 20 7.30 42.79 -39.54
N VAL A 21 6.00 42.97 -39.74
CA VAL A 21 4.96 42.48 -38.82
C VAL A 21 5.00 40.95 -38.61
N PRO A 22 4.96 40.10 -39.65
CA PRO A 22 5.05 38.65 -39.48
C PRO A 22 6.43 38.21 -38.96
N MET A 23 7.53 38.88 -39.33
CA MET A 23 8.84 38.57 -38.76
C MET A 23 8.89 38.80 -37.25
N LEU A 24 8.40 39.95 -36.78
CA LEU A 24 8.32 40.26 -35.34
C LEU A 24 7.39 39.27 -34.61
N GLY A 25 6.26 38.91 -35.22
CA GLY A 25 5.35 37.89 -34.68
C GLY A 25 6.01 36.53 -34.53
N LEU A 26 6.76 36.07 -35.55
CA LEU A 26 7.48 34.80 -35.50
C LEU A 26 8.62 34.81 -34.48
N THR A 27 9.40 35.90 -34.41
CA THR A 27 10.43 36.05 -33.38
C THR A 27 9.83 36.07 -31.97
N GLY A 28 8.71 36.76 -31.78
CA GLY A 28 7.96 36.78 -30.54
C GLY A 28 7.49 35.40 -30.10
N ALA A 29 6.89 34.66 -31.04
CA ALA A 29 6.49 33.27 -30.82
C ALA A 29 7.68 32.41 -30.39
N ALA A 30 8.83 32.54 -31.06
CA ALA A 30 10.03 31.78 -30.71
C ALA A 30 10.50 32.06 -29.26
N VAL A 31 10.42 33.32 -28.80
CA VAL A 31 10.77 33.69 -27.42
C VAL A 31 9.82 33.07 -26.42
N ASP A 32 8.51 33.15 -26.65
CA ASP A 32 7.51 32.54 -25.76
C ASP A 32 7.65 31.01 -25.73
N TYR A 33 7.83 30.35 -26.88
CA TYR A 33 8.11 28.91 -26.91
C TYR A 33 9.39 28.52 -26.16
N THR A 34 10.43 29.35 -26.23
CA THR A 34 11.68 29.12 -25.50
C THR A 34 11.44 29.21 -23.98
N ARG A 35 10.58 30.14 -23.53
CA ARG A 35 10.19 30.26 -22.11
C ARG A 35 9.40 29.05 -21.63
N VAL A 36 8.43 28.60 -22.43
CA VAL A 36 7.67 27.37 -22.14
C VAL A 36 8.60 26.18 -22.03
N GLY A 37 9.54 26.04 -22.97
CA GLY A 37 10.55 24.97 -22.95
C GLY A 37 11.40 24.99 -21.69
N ALA A 38 11.89 26.17 -21.28
CA ALA A 38 12.68 26.33 -20.06
C ALA A 38 11.87 26.01 -18.79
N ALA A 39 10.62 26.46 -18.71
CA ALA A 39 9.71 26.16 -17.59
C ALA A 39 9.42 24.66 -17.49
N ARG A 40 9.13 24.01 -18.63
CA ARG A 40 8.89 22.57 -18.70
C ARG A 40 10.12 21.77 -18.27
N GLU A 41 11.32 22.14 -18.71
CA GLU A 41 12.54 21.42 -18.34
C GLU A 41 12.86 21.57 -16.85
N PHE A 42 12.70 22.77 -16.30
CA PHE A 42 12.85 22.98 -14.86
C PHE A 42 11.81 22.20 -14.06
N ALA A 43 10.53 22.23 -14.47
CA ALA A 43 9.47 21.45 -13.85
C ALA A 43 9.77 19.95 -13.88
N ARG A 44 10.34 19.43 -14.98
CA ARG A 44 10.78 18.04 -15.06
C ARG A 44 11.86 17.72 -14.02
N SER A 45 12.89 18.55 -13.94
CA SER A 45 13.96 18.38 -12.95
C SER A 45 13.44 18.42 -11.51
N VAL A 46 12.47 19.29 -11.21
CA VAL A 46 11.81 19.37 -9.90
C VAL A 46 10.96 18.13 -9.64
N GLY A 47 10.17 17.69 -10.62
CA GLY A 47 9.35 16.48 -10.53
C GLY A 47 10.19 15.23 -10.26
N ASP A 48 11.26 15.05 -11.03
CA ASP A 48 12.23 13.97 -10.90
C ASP A 48 12.87 13.94 -9.51
N ALA A 49 13.40 15.08 -9.04
CA ALA A 49 13.99 15.19 -7.71
C ALA A 49 12.99 14.93 -6.59
N THR A 50 11.74 15.38 -6.77
CA THR A 50 10.65 15.19 -5.79
C THR A 50 10.24 13.73 -5.72
N ALA A 51 10.06 13.08 -6.87
CA ALA A 51 9.73 11.67 -6.95
C ALA A 51 10.82 10.82 -6.27
N VAL A 52 12.09 11.11 -6.57
CA VAL A 52 13.23 10.41 -5.94
C VAL A 52 13.26 10.65 -4.44
N ARG A 53 13.05 11.88 -3.98
CA ARG A 53 13.01 12.22 -2.56
C ARG A 53 11.91 11.47 -1.81
N ILE A 54 10.70 11.39 -2.38
CA ILE A 54 9.58 10.67 -1.76
C ILE A 54 9.84 9.16 -1.77
N ALA A 55 10.27 8.61 -2.91
CA ALA A 55 10.55 7.19 -3.03
C ALA A 55 11.71 6.72 -2.13
N SER A 56 12.69 7.59 -1.88
CA SER A 56 13.83 7.33 -0.99
C SER A 56 13.58 7.65 0.49
N ALA A 57 12.45 8.26 0.86
CA ALA A 57 12.14 8.57 2.25
C ALA A 57 11.75 7.31 3.05
N ASP A 58 12.02 7.35 4.36
CA ASP A 58 11.56 6.32 5.31
C ASP A 58 10.15 6.63 5.84
N ASP A 59 9.90 7.92 6.08
CA ASP A 59 8.64 8.48 6.57
C ASP A 59 7.73 8.92 5.43
N ASP A 60 6.43 9.06 5.72
CA ASP A 60 5.51 9.70 4.79
C ASP A 60 5.76 11.21 4.74
N ILE A 61 6.56 11.61 3.75
CA ILE A 61 6.89 13.02 3.47
C ILE A 61 6.19 13.55 2.22
N ALA A 62 5.26 12.78 1.61
CA ALA A 62 4.73 13.08 0.29
C ALA A 62 4.11 14.49 0.25
N ALA A 63 3.24 14.82 1.20
CA ALA A 63 2.60 16.13 1.29
C ALA A 63 3.63 17.27 1.42
N GLN A 64 4.66 17.10 2.27
CA GLN A 64 5.72 18.09 2.46
C GLN A 64 6.56 18.28 1.20
N ALA A 65 6.94 17.18 0.55
CA ALA A 65 7.78 17.19 -0.64
C ALA A 65 7.04 17.79 -1.85
N LEU A 66 5.79 17.42 -2.08
CA LEU A 66 4.94 18.00 -3.14
C LEU A 66 4.68 19.49 -2.89
N GLY A 67 4.41 19.89 -1.65
CA GLY A 67 4.28 21.31 -1.27
C GLY A 67 5.56 22.11 -1.51
N GLY A 68 6.73 21.54 -1.19
CA GLY A 68 8.03 22.14 -1.47
C GLY A 68 8.32 22.26 -2.98
N ALA A 69 7.96 21.25 -3.77
CA ALA A 69 8.10 21.29 -5.23
C ALA A 69 7.25 22.41 -5.84
N LYS A 70 5.99 22.54 -5.39
CA LYS A 70 5.11 23.64 -5.79
C LYS A 70 5.70 25.01 -5.44
N ALA A 71 6.18 25.17 -4.21
CA ALA A 71 6.81 26.41 -3.77
C ALA A 71 8.05 26.78 -4.62
N LEU A 72 8.89 25.81 -4.96
CA LEU A 72 10.08 26.04 -5.78
C LEU A 72 9.73 26.49 -7.22
N LEU A 73 8.68 25.92 -7.81
CA LEU A 73 8.18 26.34 -9.12
C LEU A 73 7.60 27.75 -9.08
N GLN A 74 6.86 28.07 -8.03
CA GLN A 74 6.31 29.41 -7.80
C GLN A 74 7.41 30.44 -7.51
N GLU A 75 8.46 30.09 -6.77
CA GLU A 75 9.58 31.00 -6.51
C GLU A 75 10.32 31.36 -7.81
N ARG A 76 10.52 30.39 -8.71
CA ARG A 76 11.27 30.61 -9.94
C ARG A 76 10.47 31.32 -11.04
N TYR A 77 9.21 30.94 -11.23
CA TYR A 77 8.39 31.44 -12.34
C TYR A 77 7.25 32.35 -11.90
N GLY A 78 6.85 32.31 -10.62
CA GLY A 78 5.86 33.22 -10.02
C GLY A 78 4.62 33.40 -10.88
N ASP A 79 4.30 34.66 -11.16
CA ASP A 79 3.15 35.10 -11.96
C ASP A 79 3.23 34.70 -13.45
N GLN A 80 4.26 33.98 -13.89
CA GLN A 80 4.34 33.45 -15.26
C GLN A 80 3.71 32.07 -15.40
N LEU A 81 3.44 31.39 -14.27
CA LEU A 81 2.75 30.11 -14.24
C LEU A 81 1.32 30.29 -13.74
N GLU A 82 0.36 29.90 -14.58
CA GLU A 82 -1.03 29.76 -14.20
C GLU A 82 -1.39 28.29 -13.96
N ALA A 83 -2.46 28.06 -13.20
CA ALA A 83 -3.02 26.73 -12.92
C ALA A 83 -1.99 25.68 -12.44
N LEU A 84 -0.96 26.10 -11.70
CA LEU A 84 0.08 25.19 -11.20
C LEU A 84 -0.50 24.20 -10.17
N ASP A 85 -0.45 22.93 -10.53
CA ASP A 85 -0.73 21.81 -9.65
C ASP A 85 0.41 20.79 -9.63
N VAL A 86 0.66 20.24 -8.44
CA VAL A 86 1.72 19.27 -8.17
C VAL A 86 1.12 18.17 -7.31
N THR A 87 0.90 17.01 -7.92
CA THR A 87 0.28 15.85 -7.27
C THR A 87 1.24 14.67 -7.28
N GLY A 88 1.01 13.70 -6.39
CA GLY A 88 1.76 12.46 -6.41
C GLY A 88 0.99 11.33 -5.74
N GLN A 89 1.30 10.11 -6.16
CA GLN A 89 0.66 8.90 -5.66
C GLN A 89 1.59 7.70 -5.80
N TRP A 90 1.44 6.74 -4.89
CA TRP A 90 1.98 5.40 -5.06
C TRP A 90 1.15 4.67 -6.12
N LEU A 91 1.83 4.09 -7.12
CA LEU A 91 1.19 3.22 -8.11
C LEU A 91 1.16 1.77 -7.61
N ASP A 92 2.19 1.38 -6.86
CA ASP A 92 2.35 0.10 -6.16
C ASP A 92 3.43 0.26 -5.06
N GLU A 93 3.93 -0.84 -4.46
CA GLU A 93 4.95 -0.77 -3.41
C GLU A 93 6.32 -0.24 -3.88
N ALA A 94 6.61 -0.35 -5.18
CA ALA A 94 7.87 -0.03 -5.83
C ALA A 94 7.82 1.30 -6.60
N HIS A 95 6.66 1.74 -7.06
CA HIS A 95 6.55 2.88 -7.98
C HIS A 95 5.81 4.06 -7.37
N TYR A 96 6.45 5.23 -7.43
CA TYR A 96 5.84 6.50 -7.06
C TYR A 96 5.80 7.43 -8.27
N SER A 97 4.64 8.05 -8.51
CA SER A 97 4.43 9.01 -9.59
C SER A 97 4.29 10.42 -9.03
N VAL A 98 4.96 11.38 -9.64
CA VAL A 98 4.75 12.82 -9.44
C VAL A 98 4.24 13.42 -10.75
N ARG A 99 3.14 14.13 -10.69
CA ARG A 99 2.56 14.85 -11.83
C ARG A 99 2.58 16.35 -11.58
N ILE A 100 3.07 17.09 -12.58
CA ILE A 100 3.10 18.56 -12.57
C ILE A 100 2.31 19.05 -13.77
N GLU A 101 1.31 19.88 -13.51
CA GLU A 101 0.49 20.54 -14.51
C GLU A 101 0.55 22.04 -14.31
N ALA A 102 0.79 22.79 -15.38
CA ALA A 102 0.78 24.25 -15.34
C ALA A 102 0.59 24.84 -16.74
N ALA A 103 0.29 26.13 -16.80
CA ALA A 103 0.25 26.92 -18.03
C ALA A 103 1.22 28.09 -17.95
N VAL A 104 1.92 28.38 -19.03
CA VAL A 104 2.86 29.51 -19.11
C VAL A 104 2.25 30.63 -19.93
N ASP A 105 2.27 31.84 -19.38
CA ASP A 105 1.83 33.05 -20.06
C ASP A 105 2.65 33.37 -21.31
N THR A 106 1.98 33.57 -22.43
CA THR A 106 2.59 33.95 -23.70
C THR A 106 2.42 35.44 -23.96
N ARG A 107 3.29 36.26 -23.38
CA ARG A 107 3.13 37.72 -23.44
C ARG A 107 3.21 38.30 -24.85
N ILE A 108 3.97 37.67 -25.76
CA ILE A 108 4.18 38.19 -27.12
C ILE A 108 3.16 37.58 -28.08
N LEU A 109 2.90 36.27 -27.99
CA LEU A 109 1.84 35.62 -28.76
C LEU A 109 0.46 36.17 -28.42
N ALA A 110 0.19 36.48 -27.14
CA ALA A 110 -1.09 37.06 -26.70
C ALA A 110 -1.42 38.41 -27.39
N ALA A 111 -0.41 39.12 -27.92
CA ALA A 111 -0.61 40.36 -28.65
C ALA A 111 -1.09 40.13 -30.10
N VAL A 112 -0.96 38.91 -30.63
CA VAL A 112 -1.40 38.54 -31.98
C VAL A 112 -2.85 38.04 -31.93
N PRO A 113 -3.80 38.67 -32.66
CA PRO A 113 -5.18 38.23 -32.67
C PRO A 113 -5.32 36.76 -33.10
N GLY A 114 -6.05 35.98 -32.31
CA GLY A 114 -6.30 34.56 -32.57
C GLY A 114 -5.22 33.59 -32.05
N MET A 115 -4.14 34.09 -31.45
CA MET A 115 -3.15 33.25 -30.78
C MET A 115 -3.50 32.98 -29.30
N PRO A 116 -3.09 31.82 -28.75
CA PRO A 116 -3.35 31.49 -27.35
C PRO A 116 -2.53 32.40 -26.43
N ARG A 117 -3.13 32.76 -25.28
CA ARG A 117 -2.49 33.58 -24.22
C ARG A 117 -1.65 32.77 -23.23
N GLU A 118 -1.84 31.46 -23.26
CA GLU A 118 -1.21 30.51 -22.36
C GLU A 118 -0.86 29.25 -23.15
N ILE A 119 0.25 28.62 -22.79
CA ILE A 119 0.62 27.29 -23.29
C ILE A 119 0.70 26.34 -22.10
N ALA A 120 -0.24 25.40 -22.03
CA ALA A 120 -0.28 24.37 -21.00
C ALA A 120 0.79 23.30 -21.23
N PHE A 121 1.33 22.76 -20.13
CA PHE A 121 2.15 21.57 -20.12
C PHE A 121 1.76 20.64 -18.96
N SER A 122 1.93 19.34 -19.20
CA SER A 122 1.78 18.29 -18.18
C SER A 122 3.02 17.39 -18.26
N LEU A 123 3.54 17.03 -17.09
CA LEU A 123 4.72 16.20 -16.91
C LEU A 123 4.41 15.14 -15.86
N GLU A 124 4.92 13.94 -16.08
CA GLU A 124 4.82 12.84 -15.14
C GLU A 124 6.21 12.22 -14.98
N SER A 125 6.70 12.23 -13.75
CA SER A 125 7.95 11.60 -13.33
C SER A 125 7.61 10.36 -12.52
N VAL A 126 8.05 9.19 -12.99
CA VAL A 126 7.82 7.94 -12.25
C VAL A 126 9.15 7.40 -11.76
N THR A 127 9.24 7.13 -10.47
CA THR A 127 10.39 6.48 -9.86
C THR A 127 10.07 5.05 -9.48
N LYS A 128 11.02 4.15 -9.72
CA LYS A 128 11.04 2.80 -9.19
C LYS A 128 12.04 2.73 -8.04
N ARG A 129 11.60 2.31 -6.87
CA ARG A 129 12.45 1.83 -5.78
C ARG A 129 12.42 0.30 -5.77
N ILE A 130 13.50 -0.31 -5.31
CA ILE A 130 13.42 -1.71 -4.87
C ILE A 130 12.49 -1.73 -3.64
N PRO A 131 11.43 -2.58 -3.62
CA PRO A 131 10.54 -2.67 -2.48
C PRO A 131 11.34 -2.92 -1.18
N PRO A 132 11.00 -2.25 -0.07
CA PRO A 132 11.63 -2.55 1.21
C PRO A 132 11.36 -4.00 1.58
N THR A 133 12.35 -4.66 2.16
CA THR A 133 12.22 -5.98 2.76
C THR A 133 11.63 -5.79 4.16
N TYR A 134 10.56 -6.50 4.50
CA TYR A 134 9.96 -6.42 5.83
C TYR A 134 10.41 -7.63 6.65
N ALA A 135 10.95 -7.40 7.85
CA ALA A 135 11.24 -8.48 8.78
C ALA A 135 10.41 -8.28 10.03
N THR A 136 9.30 -8.98 10.06
CA THR A 136 8.46 -9.10 11.24
C THR A 136 9.19 -9.89 12.31
N THR A 137 9.40 -9.28 13.47
CA THR A 137 9.85 -10.03 14.63
C THR A 137 8.74 -10.98 15.10
N PRO A 138 9.12 -12.15 15.65
CA PRO A 138 8.23 -13.10 16.29
C PRO A 138 7.14 -12.47 17.17
N PRO A 139 5.90 -13.00 17.16
CA PRO A 139 4.87 -12.56 18.09
C PRO A 139 5.24 -12.91 19.54
N HIS A 140 4.90 -12.03 20.49
CA HIS A 140 4.89 -12.40 21.91
C HIS A 140 3.72 -13.37 22.16
N GLN A 141 4.03 -14.58 22.61
CA GLN A 141 3.11 -15.65 23.07
C GLN A 141 1.90 -15.16 23.89
N SER A 142 0.84 -15.95 24.12
CA SER A 142 0.19 -17.07 23.42
C SER A 142 -1.12 -17.34 24.20
N LEU A 143 -2.20 -17.63 23.48
CA LEU A 143 -3.50 -18.12 23.99
C LEU A 143 -4.04 -17.50 25.29
N LEU A 144 -4.97 -16.57 25.13
CA LEU A 144 -5.99 -16.35 26.14
C LEU A 144 -6.93 -17.59 26.15
N GLU A 145 -7.21 -18.14 27.34
CA GLU A 145 -7.93 -19.40 27.62
C GLU A 145 -8.82 -19.93 26.47
N PRO A 146 -8.49 -21.08 25.86
CA PRO A 146 -9.27 -21.62 24.76
C PRO A 146 -10.47 -22.45 25.24
N GLU A 147 -11.66 -22.15 24.70
CA GLU A 147 -12.91 -22.84 25.05
C GLU A 147 -13.36 -23.88 24.02
N ALA A 148 -12.82 -23.83 22.81
CA ALA A 148 -13.15 -24.76 21.75
C ALA A 148 -13.00 -26.23 22.17
N ALA A 149 -13.99 -27.05 21.81
CA ALA A 149 -13.92 -28.52 21.90
C ALA A 149 -13.03 -29.11 20.79
N ASP A 150 -12.87 -28.36 19.70
CA ASP A 150 -12.02 -28.72 18.56
C ASP A 150 -10.55 -28.34 18.85
N TYR A 151 -9.62 -29.01 18.19
CA TYR A 151 -8.20 -28.67 18.28
C TYR A 151 -7.86 -27.58 17.27
N ASN A 152 -7.40 -26.43 17.77
CA ASN A 152 -7.02 -25.27 16.99
C ASN A 152 -5.51 -25.07 17.08
N ARG A 153 -4.85 -24.94 15.93
CA ARG A 153 -3.43 -24.66 15.80
C ARG A 153 -3.23 -23.46 14.87
N ILE A 154 -2.49 -22.46 15.33
CA ILE A 154 -2.11 -21.29 14.54
C ILE A 154 -0.76 -21.52 13.89
N TYR A 155 -0.69 -21.23 12.60
CA TYR A 155 0.52 -21.16 11.81
C TYR A 155 0.81 -19.71 11.47
N LEU A 156 2.10 -19.40 11.39
CA LEU A 156 2.65 -18.18 10.82
C LEU A 156 3.31 -18.53 9.49
N TYR A 157 3.10 -17.72 8.46
CA TYR A 157 3.73 -17.90 7.16
C TYR A 157 4.01 -16.55 6.50
N CYS A 158 4.82 -16.60 5.44
CA CYS A 158 5.08 -15.44 4.58
C CYS A 158 4.19 -15.53 3.33
N TYR A 159 3.45 -14.46 3.06
CA TYR A 159 2.54 -14.34 1.93
C TYR A 159 3.06 -13.33 0.92
N ASP A 160 3.06 -13.70 -0.35
CA ASP A 160 3.34 -12.84 -1.50
C ASP A 160 2.12 -12.84 -2.43
N ASP A 161 1.48 -11.67 -2.57
CA ASP A 161 0.28 -11.52 -3.38
C ASP A 161 0.55 -11.66 -4.88
N GLU A 162 1.75 -11.30 -5.34
CA GLU A 162 2.14 -11.46 -6.75
C GLU A 162 2.21 -12.95 -7.14
N ARG A 163 2.37 -13.83 -6.15
CA ARG A 163 2.45 -15.29 -6.29
C ARG A 163 1.14 -16.00 -5.94
N ALA A 164 0.03 -15.29 -5.74
CA ALA A 164 -1.26 -15.87 -5.33
C ALA A 164 -1.80 -16.96 -6.28
N ASP A 165 -1.40 -16.92 -7.56
CA ASP A 165 -1.79 -17.89 -8.58
C ASP A 165 -0.87 -19.13 -8.66
N GLU A 166 0.25 -19.14 -7.92
CA GLU A 166 1.15 -20.29 -7.84
C GLU A 166 0.52 -21.47 -7.07
N PRO A 167 1.07 -22.70 -7.20
CA PRO A 167 0.52 -23.86 -6.50
C PRO A 167 0.45 -23.75 -4.97
N ASP A 168 1.40 -23.03 -4.36
CA ASP A 168 1.43 -22.71 -2.93
C ASP A 168 0.57 -21.49 -2.56
N ARG A 169 -0.05 -20.85 -3.56
CA ARG A 169 -0.85 -19.62 -3.44
C ARG A 169 -0.07 -18.46 -2.83
N GLY A 170 1.23 -18.38 -3.09
CA GLY A 170 2.10 -17.34 -2.54
C GLY A 170 2.45 -17.55 -1.07
N ARG A 171 2.11 -18.70 -0.47
CA ARG A 171 2.30 -19.00 0.95
C ARG A 171 3.55 -19.84 1.16
N ARG A 172 4.56 -19.30 1.83
CA ARG A 172 5.78 -20.04 2.18
C ARG A 172 5.97 -20.22 3.67
N ALA A 173 6.68 -21.29 4.00
CA ALA A 173 7.21 -21.54 5.34
C ALA A 173 6.14 -21.47 6.45
N LEU A 174 5.07 -22.24 6.27
CA LEU A 174 4.04 -22.43 7.30
C LEU A 174 4.67 -23.07 8.54
N THR A 175 4.82 -22.29 9.60
CA THR A 175 5.39 -22.71 10.87
C THR A 175 4.32 -22.66 11.96
N PRO A 176 4.07 -23.74 12.70
CA PRO A 176 3.14 -23.72 13.83
C PRO A 176 3.71 -22.87 14.97
N ILE A 177 2.89 -22.00 15.56
CA ILE A 177 3.33 -21.04 16.58
C ILE A 177 2.54 -21.12 17.90
N ALA A 178 1.32 -21.65 17.85
CA ALA A 178 0.46 -21.78 19.02
C ALA A 178 -0.63 -22.82 18.78
N ASP A 179 -1.12 -23.47 19.84
CA ASP A 179 -2.30 -24.32 19.78
C ASP A 179 -3.11 -24.30 21.08
N ASN A 180 -4.34 -24.80 21.04
CA ASN A 180 -5.20 -24.97 22.20
C ASN A 180 -5.15 -26.35 22.86
N GLY A 181 -4.04 -27.08 22.64
CA GLY A 181 -3.80 -28.35 23.31
C GLY A 181 -3.87 -28.24 24.83
N SER A 182 -4.07 -29.36 25.51
CA SER A 182 -4.03 -29.43 26.97
C SER A 182 -2.97 -30.46 27.41
N PRO A 183 -1.74 -30.02 27.78
CA PRO A 183 -1.25 -28.63 27.76
C PRO A 183 -0.99 -28.10 26.34
N PRO A 184 -0.91 -26.76 26.15
CA PRO A 184 -0.52 -26.18 24.86
C PRO A 184 0.88 -26.61 24.44
N THR A 185 1.09 -26.74 23.14
CA THR A 185 2.39 -27.12 22.59
C THR A 185 3.38 -25.94 22.62
N ASP A 186 4.59 -26.17 23.16
CA ASP A 186 5.71 -25.24 23.03
C ASP A 186 6.50 -25.52 21.74
N TYR A 187 6.07 -24.90 20.65
CA TYR A 187 6.70 -25.07 19.33
C TYR A 187 8.14 -24.53 19.29
N ALA A 188 8.44 -23.48 20.04
CA ALA A 188 9.80 -22.94 20.10
C ALA A 188 10.77 -23.94 20.74
N ALA A 189 10.37 -24.56 21.85
CA ALA A 189 11.16 -25.61 22.50
C ALA A 189 11.31 -26.88 21.63
N GLN A 190 10.39 -27.12 20.71
CA GLN A 190 10.46 -28.22 19.74
C GLN A 190 11.32 -27.89 18.50
N GLY A 191 11.94 -26.70 18.45
CA GLY A 191 12.85 -26.32 17.37
C GLY A 191 12.16 -25.75 16.13
N PHE A 192 10.88 -25.39 16.22
CA PHE A 192 10.21 -24.68 15.13
C PHE A 192 10.70 -23.23 15.08
N ALA A 193 11.49 -22.90 14.06
CA ALA A 193 11.95 -21.55 13.81
C ALA A 193 10.90 -20.76 13.04
N LEU A 194 10.68 -19.52 13.46
CA LEU A 194 9.77 -18.61 12.78
C LEU A 194 10.36 -18.19 11.43
N PRO A 195 9.55 -18.16 10.36
CA PRO A 195 10.02 -17.79 9.04
C PRO A 195 10.42 -16.31 8.99
N THR A 196 11.46 -16.03 8.21
CA THR A 196 11.82 -14.66 7.81
C THR A 196 11.21 -14.40 6.43
N CYS A 197 10.38 -13.37 6.34
CA CYS A 197 9.75 -12.98 5.07
C CYS A 197 10.74 -12.20 4.20
N GLY A 198 10.76 -12.55 2.92
CA GLY A 198 11.60 -11.93 1.91
C GLY A 198 11.02 -10.61 1.37
N PRO A 199 11.67 -10.02 0.35
CA PRO A 199 11.14 -8.83 -0.32
C PRO A 199 9.74 -9.10 -0.89
N GLY A 200 8.79 -8.18 -0.66
CA GLY A 200 7.40 -8.33 -1.11
C GLY A 200 6.55 -9.30 -0.28
N GLU A 201 7.15 -10.06 0.64
CA GLU A 201 6.41 -10.97 1.51
C GLU A 201 5.95 -10.28 2.81
N VAL A 202 4.73 -10.58 3.24
CA VAL A 202 4.13 -10.09 4.49
C VAL A 202 3.77 -11.26 5.39
N VAL A 203 3.96 -11.09 6.71
CA VAL A 203 3.51 -12.11 7.66
C VAL A 203 2.01 -12.24 7.67
N SER A 204 1.59 -13.49 7.58
CA SER A 204 0.21 -13.92 7.54
C SER A 204 0.00 -15.08 8.51
N TYR A 205 -1.25 -15.36 8.82
CA TYR A 205 -1.63 -16.33 9.85
C TYR A 205 -2.63 -17.34 9.30
N MET A 206 -2.51 -18.59 9.72
CA MET A 206 -3.45 -19.63 9.35
C MET A 206 -3.95 -20.37 10.58
N LEU A 207 -5.27 -20.47 10.71
CA LEU A 207 -5.93 -21.33 11.68
C LEU A 207 -6.17 -22.70 11.06
N ARG A 208 -5.65 -23.74 11.70
CA ARG A 208 -6.02 -25.13 11.47
C ARG A 208 -6.93 -25.62 12.58
N ASN A 209 -8.17 -25.95 12.23
CA ASN A 209 -9.15 -26.55 13.14
C ASN A 209 -9.29 -28.04 12.83
N VAL A 210 -9.25 -28.89 13.86
CA VAL A 210 -9.50 -30.33 13.77
C VAL A 210 -10.67 -30.70 14.67
N ARG A 211 -11.74 -31.20 14.06
CA ARG A 211 -13.00 -31.44 14.75
C ARG A 211 -12.86 -32.41 15.92
N SER A 212 -13.36 -31.99 17.08
CA SER A 212 -13.48 -32.79 18.32
C SER A 212 -12.18 -33.49 18.73
N ALA A 213 -11.03 -32.89 18.41
CA ALA A 213 -9.72 -33.51 18.56
C ALA A 213 -8.89 -32.93 19.71
N ARG A 214 -9.35 -31.87 20.41
CA ARG A 214 -8.55 -31.16 21.43
C ARG A 214 -7.95 -32.08 22.49
N ARG A 215 -8.75 -33.04 22.99
CA ARG A 215 -8.35 -33.99 24.03
C ARG A 215 -7.61 -35.23 23.50
N TYR A 216 -7.40 -35.34 22.19
CA TYR A 216 -6.88 -36.54 21.53
C TYR A 216 -5.67 -36.18 20.65
N PRO A 217 -4.46 -36.07 21.23
CA PRO A 217 -3.25 -35.69 20.49
C PRO A 217 -2.95 -36.56 19.26
N ASN A 218 -3.30 -37.84 19.34
CA ASN A 218 -3.16 -38.78 18.22
C ASN A 218 -4.07 -38.47 17.01
N ARG A 219 -5.04 -37.56 17.17
CA ARG A 219 -5.93 -37.11 16.09
C ARG A 219 -5.49 -35.78 15.49
N TRP A 220 -4.60 -35.03 16.14
CA TRP A 220 -4.27 -33.67 15.71
C TRP A 220 -3.75 -33.64 14.26
N ASP A 221 -2.94 -34.62 13.86
CA ASP A 221 -2.35 -34.69 12.54
C ASP A 221 -2.82 -35.91 11.72
N ASP A 222 -3.91 -36.57 12.16
CA ASP A 222 -4.48 -37.72 11.47
C ASP A 222 -5.22 -37.28 10.19
N PRO A 223 -4.84 -37.75 8.99
CA PRO A 223 -5.46 -37.35 7.73
C PRO A 223 -6.91 -37.83 7.58
N ALA A 224 -7.36 -38.78 8.41
CA ALA A 224 -8.75 -39.22 8.45
C ALA A 224 -9.68 -38.24 9.18
N GLN A 225 -9.14 -37.25 9.89
CA GLN A 225 -9.96 -36.26 10.58
C GLN A 225 -10.58 -35.25 9.62
N GLU A 226 -11.72 -34.71 10.04
CA GLU A 226 -12.29 -33.52 9.41
C GLU A 226 -11.50 -32.30 9.87
N VAL A 227 -10.81 -31.68 8.91
CA VAL A 227 -9.93 -30.54 9.15
C VAL A 227 -10.46 -29.33 8.38
N TYR A 228 -10.37 -28.16 9.00
CA TYR A 228 -10.61 -26.89 8.34
C TYR A 228 -9.35 -26.03 8.42
N GLU A 229 -9.03 -25.38 7.31
CA GLU A 229 -7.89 -24.48 7.20
C GLU A 229 -8.40 -23.10 6.81
N TYR A 230 -8.04 -22.10 7.60
CA TYR A 230 -8.39 -20.72 7.33
C TYR A 230 -7.13 -19.87 7.26
N TYR A 231 -6.88 -19.27 6.10
CA TYR A 231 -5.71 -18.46 5.82
C TYR A 231 -6.12 -17.00 5.87
N ALA A 232 -5.41 -16.18 6.65
CA ALA A 232 -5.50 -14.72 6.61
C ALA A 232 -4.33 -14.18 5.79
N ASP A 233 -4.47 -14.29 4.47
CA ASP A 233 -3.48 -13.80 3.52
C ASP A 233 -3.41 -12.27 3.66
N THR A 234 -2.29 -11.78 4.18
CA THR A 234 -2.14 -10.39 4.60
C THR A 234 -1.40 -9.59 3.54
N VAL A 235 -1.99 -8.48 3.12
CA VAL A 235 -1.34 -7.47 2.28
C VAL A 235 -1.25 -6.15 3.03
N LEU A 236 -0.27 -5.32 2.68
CA LEU A 236 -0.15 -3.97 3.21
C LEU A 236 -0.71 -2.98 2.21
N ASP A 237 -1.65 -2.14 2.65
CA ASP A 237 -2.05 -0.99 1.84
C ASP A 237 -0.84 -0.08 1.61
N PRO A 238 -0.48 0.25 0.36
CA PRO A 238 0.77 0.94 0.05
C PRO A 238 0.81 2.38 0.56
N GLU A 239 -0.36 3.03 0.69
CA GLU A 239 -0.50 4.42 1.14
C GLU A 239 -0.63 4.48 2.66
N THR A 240 -1.62 3.78 3.22
CA THR A 240 -2.02 3.87 4.62
C THR A 240 -1.28 2.90 5.52
N ARG A 241 -0.61 1.88 4.95
CA ARG A 241 0.07 0.79 5.69
C ARG A 241 -0.85 -0.01 6.61
N VAL A 242 -2.15 0.02 6.34
CA VAL A 242 -3.12 -0.85 7.00
C VAL A 242 -2.88 -2.28 6.54
N MET A 243 -2.85 -3.22 7.48
CA MET A 243 -2.84 -4.65 7.15
C MET A 243 -4.25 -5.05 6.75
N VAL A 244 -4.39 -5.53 5.51
CA VAL A 244 -5.65 -6.06 4.99
C VAL A 244 -5.53 -7.57 4.93
N HIS A 245 -6.47 -8.27 5.54
CA HIS A 245 -6.47 -9.73 5.61
C HIS A 245 -7.55 -10.30 4.68
N ASP A 246 -7.14 -10.95 3.60
CA ASP A 246 -8.03 -11.76 2.75
C ASP A 246 -8.17 -13.15 3.39
N VAL A 247 -9.32 -13.40 4.01
CA VAL A 247 -9.56 -14.66 4.71
C VAL A 247 -10.07 -15.71 3.72
N ARG A 248 -9.29 -16.79 3.52
CA ARG A 248 -9.66 -17.92 2.65
C ARG A 248 -9.84 -19.19 3.46
N GLY A 249 -10.98 -19.85 3.31
CA GLY A 249 -11.33 -21.07 4.05
C GLY A 249 -11.32 -22.31 3.16
N TYR A 250 -10.91 -23.44 3.73
CA TYR A 250 -10.96 -24.74 3.08
C TYR A 250 -11.39 -25.82 4.07
N ARG A 251 -12.28 -26.71 3.61
CA ARG A 251 -12.48 -28.02 4.24
C ARG A 251 -11.47 -28.99 3.63
N VAL A 252 -10.74 -29.71 4.47
CA VAL A 252 -9.72 -30.68 4.06
C VAL A 252 -10.18 -32.09 4.38
N VAL A 253 -10.24 -32.94 3.35
CA VAL A 253 -10.66 -34.34 3.44
C VAL A 253 -9.52 -35.25 2.99
N GLY A 254 -9.28 -36.33 3.74
CA GLY A 254 -8.21 -37.30 3.43
C GLY A 254 -6.81 -36.68 3.45
N GLY A 255 -6.60 -35.65 4.27
CA GLY A 255 -5.34 -34.93 4.44
C GLY A 255 -4.85 -34.10 3.24
N SER A 256 -5.57 -34.07 2.12
CA SER A 256 -5.04 -33.51 0.86
C SER A 256 -6.08 -32.80 0.00
N THR A 257 -7.32 -33.27 -0.01
CA THR A 257 -8.37 -32.69 -0.85
C THR A 257 -8.94 -31.45 -0.17
N ARG A 258 -8.70 -30.27 -0.75
CA ARG A 258 -9.21 -28.99 -0.26
C ARG A 258 -10.45 -28.57 -1.03
N THR A 259 -11.54 -28.33 -0.31
CA THR A 259 -12.78 -27.75 -0.86
C THR A 259 -12.94 -26.33 -0.32
N PRO A 260 -13.01 -25.30 -1.18
CA PRO A 260 -13.15 -23.92 -0.74
C PRO A 260 -14.41 -23.68 0.08
N ILE A 261 -14.32 -22.77 1.03
CA ILE A 261 -15.41 -22.23 1.84
C ILE A 261 -15.53 -20.74 1.51
N ASP A 262 -16.76 -20.28 1.28
CA ASP A 262 -17.03 -18.86 1.09
C ASP A 262 -16.91 -18.12 2.42
N MET A 263 -15.87 -17.30 2.54
CA MET A 263 -15.57 -16.52 3.74
C MET A 263 -16.17 -15.10 3.68
N SER A 264 -16.73 -14.68 2.54
CA SER A 264 -17.26 -13.32 2.36
C SER A 264 -18.49 -13.04 3.22
N VAL A 265 -19.22 -14.09 3.60
CA VAL A 265 -20.44 -14.05 4.41
C VAL A 265 -20.26 -14.61 5.82
N SER A 266 -19.06 -15.13 6.12
CA SER A 266 -18.77 -15.87 7.35
C SER A 266 -17.43 -15.43 7.93
N PRO A 267 -17.30 -14.17 8.39
CA PRO A 267 -16.05 -13.69 8.93
C PRO A 267 -15.73 -14.40 10.25
N ILE A 268 -14.52 -14.94 10.33
CA ILE A 268 -14.01 -15.71 11.48
C ILE A 268 -12.84 -15.02 12.18
N LEU A 269 -12.36 -13.90 11.65
CA LEU A 269 -11.18 -13.22 12.17
C LEU A 269 -11.55 -11.83 12.67
N GLU A 270 -11.18 -11.55 13.91
CA GLU A 270 -11.17 -10.23 14.50
C GLU A 270 -9.73 -9.73 14.64
N THR A 271 -9.49 -8.48 14.23
CA THR A 271 -8.21 -7.80 14.44
C THR A 271 -8.38 -6.49 15.19
N ILE A 272 -7.54 -6.27 16.21
CA ILE A 272 -7.56 -5.06 17.04
C ILE A 272 -6.15 -4.58 17.28
N ARG A 273 -5.87 -3.34 16.89
CA ARG A 273 -4.59 -2.69 17.15
C ARG A 273 -4.54 -2.14 18.57
N CYS A 274 -3.50 -2.48 19.32
CA CYS A 274 -3.20 -1.93 20.64
C CYS A 274 -1.91 -1.09 20.58
N ALA A 275 -1.88 0.05 21.27
CA ALA A 275 -0.66 0.84 21.34
C ALA A 275 0.41 0.17 22.22
N THR A 276 -0.02 -0.60 23.23
CA THR A 276 0.86 -1.35 24.13
C THR A 276 0.33 -2.76 24.38
N LEU A 277 1.21 -3.67 24.81
CA LEU A 277 0.80 -5.03 25.19
C LEU A 277 -0.24 -5.04 26.33
N ALA A 278 -0.17 -4.06 27.23
CA ALA A 278 -1.10 -3.95 28.36
C ALA A 278 -2.54 -3.65 27.90
N GLU A 279 -2.70 -2.93 26.78
CA GLU A 279 -4.00 -2.64 26.18
C GLU A 279 -4.61 -3.85 25.47
N CYS A 280 -3.79 -4.81 25.01
CA CYS A 280 -4.23 -6.04 24.34
C CYS A 280 -4.84 -7.09 25.29
N LYS A 281 -5.78 -6.63 26.14
CA LYS A 281 -6.54 -7.44 27.09
C LYS A 281 -8.03 -7.13 26.98
N PRO A 282 -8.92 -8.00 27.49
CA PRO A 282 -10.34 -7.69 27.58
C PRO A 282 -10.62 -6.36 28.32
N VAL A 283 -11.68 -5.65 27.94
CA VAL A 283 -12.12 -4.40 28.60
C VAL A 283 -12.32 -4.59 30.11
N SER A 284 -12.80 -5.77 30.54
CA SER A 284 -12.98 -6.13 31.95
C SER A 284 -11.68 -6.21 32.74
N GLN A 285 -10.55 -6.33 32.04
CA GLN A 285 -9.20 -6.38 32.61
C GLN A 285 -8.42 -5.08 32.35
N GLY A 286 -9.09 -4.01 31.90
CA GLY A 286 -8.48 -2.71 31.65
C GLY A 286 -7.84 -2.54 30.27
N GLY A 287 -8.07 -3.46 29.33
CA GLY A 287 -7.62 -3.32 27.94
C GLY A 287 -8.71 -2.83 26.99
N ILE A 288 -8.50 -3.02 25.68
CA ILE A 288 -9.39 -2.56 24.60
C ILE A 288 -10.06 -3.70 23.81
N VAL A 289 -9.63 -4.95 24.03
CA VAL A 289 -10.24 -6.12 23.37
C VAL A 289 -11.65 -6.31 23.92
N PRO A 290 -12.68 -6.51 23.07
CA PRO A 290 -14.03 -6.78 23.51
C PRO A 290 -14.07 -7.84 24.61
N ASN A 291 -14.88 -7.59 25.63
CA ASN A 291 -15.23 -8.65 26.56
C ASN A 291 -15.99 -9.74 25.82
N ARG A 292 -15.81 -10.97 26.29
CA ARG A 292 -16.55 -12.11 25.80
C ARG A 292 -18.04 -11.84 25.77
N ARG A 293 -18.63 -11.98 24.59
CA ARG A 293 -20.05 -11.81 24.33
C ARG A 293 -20.39 -12.52 23.02
N THR A 294 -21.45 -13.32 23.07
CA THR A 294 -21.94 -14.06 21.90
C THR A 294 -22.69 -13.16 20.92
N GLY A 295 -22.73 -13.57 19.65
CA GLY A 295 -23.51 -12.97 18.58
C GLY A 295 -23.01 -11.62 18.11
N ARG A 296 -21.70 -11.34 18.22
CA ARG A 296 -21.11 -10.07 17.77
C ARG A 296 -20.55 -10.19 16.35
N ASP A 297 -20.37 -9.04 15.72
CA ASP A 297 -19.56 -8.93 14.50
C ASP A 297 -18.08 -8.76 14.92
N PRO A 298 -17.13 -9.30 14.14
CA PRO A 298 -15.72 -9.12 14.42
C PRO A 298 -15.32 -7.68 14.11
N ARG A 299 -14.42 -7.12 14.91
CA ARG A 299 -13.77 -5.86 14.58
C ARG A 299 -12.62 -6.10 13.62
N THR A 300 -12.39 -5.15 12.73
CA THR A 300 -11.22 -5.14 11.86
C THR A 300 -10.42 -3.88 12.15
N ALA A 301 -9.11 -4.02 12.36
CA ALA A 301 -8.24 -2.89 12.53
C ALA A 301 -8.13 -2.09 11.21
N THR A 302 -8.50 -0.81 11.24
CA THR A 302 -8.52 0.07 10.06
C THR A 302 -7.36 1.05 10.01
N ALA A 303 -6.36 0.88 10.88
CA ALA A 303 -5.23 1.80 11.01
C ALA A 303 -3.92 1.04 11.03
N ALA A 304 -2.86 1.68 10.53
CA ALA A 304 -1.53 1.08 10.41
C ALA A 304 -1.04 0.48 11.74
N CYS A 305 -0.43 -0.71 11.63
CA CYS A 305 0.26 -1.37 12.73
C CYS A 305 1.71 -0.87 12.73
N GLN A 306 2.02 0.10 13.58
CA GLN A 306 3.34 0.73 13.62
C GLN A 306 4.33 -0.04 14.50
N GLU A 307 5.62 0.10 14.22
CA GLU A 307 6.68 -0.48 15.05
C GLU A 307 6.49 -0.10 16.54
N GLY A 308 6.62 -1.09 17.43
CA GLY A 308 6.38 -0.93 18.87
C GLY A 308 4.93 -1.08 19.32
N MET A 309 3.97 -1.14 18.40
CA MET A 309 2.57 -1.48 18.68
C MET A 309 2.31 -2.98 18.58
N TYR A 310 1.08 -3.38 18.90
CA TYR A 310 0.63 -4.76 18.91
C TYR A 310 -0.67 -4.93 18.11
N MET A 311 -0.85 -6.12 17.55
CA MET A 311 -2.10 -6.54 16.93
C MET A 311 -2.64 -7.77 17.64
N TYR A 312 -3.89 -7.69 18.09
CA TYR A 312 -4.67 -8.82 18.58
C TYR A 312 -5.38 -9.49 17.39
N PHE A 313 -5.32 -10.82 17.35
CA PHE A 313 -6.04 -11.69 16.43
C PHE A 313 -6.94 -12.61 17.26
N GLY A 314 -8.26 -12.47 17.10
CA GLY A 314 -9.27 -13.36 17.67
C GLY A 314 -9.89 -14.21 16.58
N TRP A 315 -9.88 -15.53 16.74
CA TRP A 315 -10.42 -16.44 15.73
C TRP A 315 -11.65 -17.18 16.24
N GLU A 316 -12.59 -17.38 15.32
CA GLU A 316 -13.63 -18.40 15.40
C GLU A 316 -13.15 -19.67 14.68
N ASP A 317 -13.40 -20.81 15.29
CA ASP A 317 -13.05 -22.10 14.71
C ASP A 317 -14.15 -22.68 13.80
N ARG A 318 -15.31 -22.00 13.78
CA ARG A 318 -16.49 -22.31 12.98
C ARG A 318 -17.03 -21.06 12.29
N PRO A 319 -17.03 -21.01 10.94
CA PRO A 319 -17.66 -19.92 10.21
C PRO A 319 -19.17 -19.85 10.49
N PRO A 320 -19.72 -18.65 10.73
CA PRO A 320 -21.17 -18.45 10.82
C PRO A 320 -21.89 -19.05 9.62
N GLY A 321 -22.89 -19.90 9.85
CA GLY A 321 -23.66 -20.57 8.79
C GLY A 321 -23.13 -21.94 8.35
N LEU A 322 -21.94 -22.36 8.83
CA LEU A 322 -21.36 -23.69 8.57
C LEU A 322 -21.17 -24.49 9.86
N GLY A 323 -22.23 -24.52 10.67
CA GLY A 323 -22.26 -25.14 11.98
C GLY A 323 -22.72 -24.17 13.06
N TRP A 324 -22.67 -24.62 14.31
CA TRP A 324 -22.91 -23.75 15.47
C TRP A 324 -21.61 -23.01 15.82
N THR A 325 -21.68 -21.68 15.87
CA THR A 325 -20.67 -20.73 16.40
C THR A 325 -21.43 -19.76 17.28
N ASP A 326 -20.87 -19.39 18.42
CA ASP A 326 -21.41 -18.35 19.30
C ASP A 326 -20.88 -16.96 18.95
N ARG A 327 -19.96 -16.84 17.97
CA ARG A 327 -19.50 -15.58 17.38
C ARG A 327 -18.88 -14.63 18.41
N ASP A 328 -18.09 -15.14 19.35
CA ASP A 328 -17.38 -14.38 20.36
C ASP A 328 -15.88 -14.16 20.06
N TYR A 329 -15.37 -14.75 18.98
CA TYR A 329 -14.02 -14.69 18.40
C TYR A 329 -12.91 -14.96 19.43
N ASP A 330 -13.15 -15.88 20.35
CA ASP A 330 -12.21 -16.19 21.42
C ASP A 330 -11.75 -17.66 21.52
N ASP A 331 -12.13 -18.50 20.55
CA ASP A 331 -11.72 -19.93 20.44
C ASP A 331 -10.20 -20.11 20.46
N ILE A 332 -9.48 -19.20 19.80
CA ILE A 332 -8.03 -19.06 19.90
C ILE A 332 -7.63 -17.61 19.64
N ARG A 333 -6.74 -17.09 20.49
CA ARG A 333 -6.36 -15.68 20.52
C ARG A 333 -4.85 -15.55 20.49
N LEU A 334 -4.38 -14.63 19.66
CA LEU A 334 -2.97 -14.34 19.47
C LEU A 334 -2.75 -12.83 19.57
N VAL A 335 -1.71 -12.41 20.29
CA VAL A 335 -1.22 -11.03 20.25
C VAL A 335 0.14 -11.06 19.60
N VAL A 336 0.37 -10.18 18.64
CA VAL A 336 1.62 -10.12 17.88
C VAL A 336 2.17 -8.71 17.89
N ASN A 337 3.50 -8.58 17.86
CA ASN A 337 4.11 -7.29 17.60
C ASN A 337 3.77 -6.88 16.16
N CYS A 338 3.56 -5.58 15.94
CA CYS A 338 3.51 -5.06 14.59
C CYS A 338 4.85 -5.31 13.86
N PRO A 339 4.83 -5.50 12.53
CA PRO A 339 6.03 -5.71 11.72
C PRO A 339 7.11 -4.66 11.98
N VAL A 340 8.37 -5.10 12.11
CA VAL A 340 9.55 -4.22 12.13
C VAL A 340 10.09 -4.13 10.70
N ARG A 341 10.59 -2.96 10.29
CA ARG A 341 11.25 -2.83 8.98
C ARG A 341 12.73 -3.22 9.15
N GLU A 342 13.15 -4.36 8.61
CA GLU A 342 14.58 -4.59 8.42
C GLU A 342 15.06 -3.72 7.25
N ARG A 343 15.86 -2.70 7.58
CA ARG A 343 16.50 -1.83 6.61
C ARG A 343 17.48 -2.65 5.77
N VAL A 344 17.06 -3.09 4.59
CA VAL A 344 18.02 -3.60 3.62
C VAL A 344 18.67 -2.42 2.90
N THR A 345 19.99 -2.44 2.94
CA THR A 345 20.90 -1.40 2.48
C THR A 345 20.82 -1.14 0.98
N ASP A 346 21.14 0.11 0.62
CA ASP A 346 21.18 0.72 -0.71
C ASP A 346 19.83 0.80 -1.44
N LYS A 347 19.03 1.81 -1.06
CA LYS A 347 17.88 2.26 -1.85
C LYS A 347 18.36 2.68 -3.24
N GLN A 348 18.26 1.78 -4.21
CA GLN A 348 18.36 2.16 -5.61
C GLN A 348 17.00 2.72 -6.03
N VAL A 349 16.95 4.04 -6.21
CA VAL A 349 15.80 4.72 -6.80
C VAL A 349 16.20 5.17 -8.19
N LEU A 350 15.42 4.73 -9.18
CA LEU A 350 15.65 5.02 -10.58
C LEU A 350 14.43 5.76 -11.14
N ILE A 351 14.65 6.80 -11.92
CA ILE A 351 13.58 7.41 -12.72
C ILE A 351 13.37 6.50 -13.92
N VAL A 352 12.13 6.07 -14.12
CA VAL A 352 11.74 5.14 -15.20
C VAL A 352 10.88 5.82 -16.27
N LYS A 353 10.42 7.04 -16.03
CA LYS A 353 9.62 7.83 -16.97
C LYS A 353 9.81 9.33 -16.74
#